data_AF-A0A3M7A427-F1
#
_entry.id   AF-A0A3M7A427-F1
#
_cell.length_a   1.000
_cell.length_b   1.000
_cell.length_c   1.000
_cell.angle_alpha   90.00
_cell.angle_beta   90.00
_cell.angle_gamma   90.00
#
_symmetry.space_group_name_H-M   'P 1'
#
loop_
_entity.id
_entity.type
_entity.pdbx_description
1 polymer ?
#
loop_
_entity_poly.entity_id
_entity_poly.type
_entity_poly.pdbx_seq_one_letter_code
_entity_poly.pdbx_strand_id
1 'polypeptide(L)'
;MAETQRSFLRDSHGPRAVDAGSCRSDKGRGSGRRHKDSDDKDKHRSKRESSQRSPKKDSSHRRKHSSTSTAETCAERPQFELDVIGQPPRGVALGLTVECSVMISLRLPTPDRTITADDIDTSRLFAVASLVADSRGGERVPLEAGIMTGQKMFDSVHSIPDECAERLASNQPCRLVLGYFSFPGLLIRQSGTYRIRTTLIKTSEDSQGGGSSILAVDSEPVKIERRSIATPRRQQRA
;
A
#
# COMPACT_ATOMS: atom_id res chain seq x y z
N MET A 1 51.78 -9.85 11.95
CA MET A 1 51.46 -8.69 11.10
C MET A 1 49.97 -8.42 11.26
N ALA A 2 49.61 -7.19 11.65
CA ALA A 2 48.25 -6.79 11.97
C ALA A 2 47.60 -6.14 10.74
N GLU A 3 46.40 -6.57 10.36
CA GLU A 3 45.57 -5.89 9.35
C GLU A 3 44.26 -5.44 9.98
N THR A 4 44.21 -4.15 10.28
CA THR A 4 43.02 -3.35 10.57
C THR A 4 42.17 -3.20 9.30
N GLN A 5 40.99 -3.82 9.26
CA GLN A 5 39.97 -3.50 8.26
C GLN A 5 39.05 -2.39 8.77
N ARG A 6 39.02 -1.31 7.99
CA ARG A 6 38.39 -0.03 8.27
C ARG A 6 36.88 -0.12 8.06
N SER A 7 36.13 0.48 8.98
CA SER A 7 34.68 0.66 8.88
C SER A 7 34.35 1.71 7.81
N PHE A 8 33.41 1.41 6.92
CA PHE A 8 32.84 2.37 5.98
C PHE A 8 31.54 2.92 6.56
N LEU A 9 31.63 4.09 7.23
CA LEU A 9 30.49 4.97 7.42
C LEU A 9 29.95 5.34 6.04
N ARG A 10 28.71 5.00 5.73
CA ARG A 10 28.00 5.52 4.56
C ARG A 10 27.57 6.96 4.87
N ASP A 11 28.31 7.91 4.31
CA ASP A 11 27.91 9.30 4.25
C ASP A 11 26.57 9.43 3.51
N SER A 12 25.61 10.02 4.21
CA SER A 12 24.24 10.25 3.78
C SER A 12 24.15 11.46 2.87
N HIS A 13 24.56 11.32 1.61
CA HIS A 13 24.16 12.23 0.52
C HIS A 13 23.89 11.42 -0.74
N GLY A 14 22.60 11.34 -1.10
CA GLY A 14 22.15 10.74 -2.36
C GLY A 14 22.68 11.49 -3.59
N PRO A 15 22.68 10.85 -4.76
CA PRO A 15 23.27 11.41 -5.97
C PRO A 15 22.52 12.67 -6.42
N ARG A 16 23.27 13.76 -6.63
CA ARG A 16 22.77 15.03 -7.15
C ARG A 16 22.96 15.05 -8.66
N ALA A 17 21.91 15.33 -9.43
CA ALA A 17 21.96 15.45 -10.88
C ALA A 17 22.91 16.59 -11.29
N VAL A 18 23.83 16.28 -12.20
CA VAL A 18 24.74 17.24 -12.83
C VAL A 18 24.17 17.59 -14.20
N ASP A 19 23.59 18.78 -14.33
CA ASP A 19 23.25 19.32 -15.65
C ASP A 19 24.52 19.86 -16.31
N ALA A 20 24.89 19.23 -17.42
CA ALA A 20 25.93 19.69 -18.32
C ALA A 20 25.32 20.53 -19.44
N GLY A 21 25.82 21.77 -19.61
CA GLY A 21 25.47 22.65 -20.74
C GLY A 21 25.49 24.13 -20.35
N SER A 22 26.66 24.74 -20.20
CA SER A 22 27.36 25.51 -21.26
C SER A 22 26.81 26.92 -21.53
N CYS A 23 27.52 27.88 -20.92
CA CYS A 23 28.04 29.12 -21.51
C CYS A 23 27.07 30.20 -22.03
N ARG A 24 27.16 31.41 -21.43
CA ARG A 24 27.66 32.62 -22.12
C ARG A 24 27.88 33.82 -21.16
N SER A 25 29.15 34.21 -21.06
CA SER A 25 29.72 35.58 -21.02
C SER A 25 29.15 36.61 -20.03
N ASP A 26 29.89 37.04 -18.99
CA ASP A 26 31.09 37.91 -18.97
C ASP A 26 30.72 39.33 -18.51
N LYS A 27 31.25 39.76 -17.36
CA LYS A 27 31.88 41.08 -17.08
C LYS A 27 31.70 41.59 -15.63
N GLY A 28 32.83 41.96 -15.04
CA GLY A 28 33.01 43.09 -14.11
C GLY A 28 32.75 42.79 -12.62
N ARG A 29 33.77 42.59 -11.77
CA ARG A 29 34.67 43.58 -11.12
C ARG A 29 33.97 44.62 -10.23
N GLY A 30 34.33 44.64 -8.94
CA GLY A 30 34.17 45.75 -7.98
C GLY A 30 33.47 45.32 -6.68
N SER A 31 34.17 45.03 -5.56
CA SER A 31 34.84 45.93 -4.60
C SER A 31 33.91 46.93 -3.89
N GLY A 32 33.86 46.87 -2.55
CA GLY A 32 33.45 47.98 -1.66
C GLY A 32 32.46 47.55 -0.58
N ARG A 33 32.89 47.05 0.58
CA ARG A 33 33.20 47.79 1.84
C ARG A 33 32.04 48.61 2.44
N ARG A 34 31.56 48.09 3.58
CA ARG A 34 31.32 48.72 4.89
C ARG A 34 30.85 50.18 4.95
N HIS A 35 29.73 50.40 5.65
CA HIS A 35 29.50 51.21 6.87
C HIS A 35 28.00 51.57 6.91
N LYS A 36 27.22 51.22 7.94
CA LYS A 36 27.22 51.66 9.35
C LYS A 36 26.24 52.82 9.56
N ASP A 37 25.33 52.57 10.51
CA ASP A 37 24.51 53.52 11.28
C ASP A 37 23.51 54.37 10.46
N SER A 38 22.34 54.75 10.97
CA SER A 38 21.76 54.68 12.31
C SER A 38 20.27 55.05 12.17
N ASP A 39 19.53 54.65 13.20
CA ASP A 39 18.28 55.22 13.72
C ASP A 39 17.71 56.48 13.06
N ASP A 40 16.39 56.51 12.84
CA ASP A 40 15.55 57.22 13.81
C ASP A 40 14.05 56.95 13.64
N LYS A 41 13.40 56.80 14.80
CA LYS A 41 11.96 56.86 14.98
C LYS A 41 11.54 58.32 15.08
N ASP A 42 10.39 58.66 14.51
CA ASP A 42 9.21 59.15 15.26
C ASP A 42 8.15 59.67 14.26
N LYS A 43 6.96 59.04 14.24
CA LYS A 43 5.70 59.58 14.75
C LYS A 43 5.35 60.97 14.22
N HIS A 44 4.22 61.09 13.51
CA HIS A 44 3.17 62.04 13.87
C HIS A 44 1.81 61.65 13.24
N ARG A 45 0.79 61.74 14.10
CA ARG A 45 -0.66 61.53 13.89
C ARG A 45 -1.26 62.51 12.87
N SER A 46 -2.31 62.09 12.15
CA SER A 46 -3.66 62.67 12.32
C SER A 46 -4.74 61.94 11.48
N LYS A 47 -5.97 62.02 11.96
CA LYS A 47 -7.22 61.34 11.55
C LYS A 47 -7.78 61.92 10.25
N ARG A 48 -8.50 61.14 9.42
CA ARG A 48 -9.98 60.92 9.47
C ARG A 48 -10.57 60.59 8.07
N GLU A 49 -11.43 59.55 8.05
CA GLU A 49 -12.62 59.25 7.21
C GLU A 49 -12.68 59.67 5.73
N SER A 50 -12.80 58.70 4.82
CA SER A 50 -14.11 58.26 4.27
C SER A 50 -13.97 57.36 3.04
N SER A 51 -14.81 56.32 3.00
CA SER A 51 -15.51 55.80 1.82
C SER A 51 -14.72 55.48 0.55
N GLN A 52 -14.51 54.18 0.27
CA GLN A 52 -15.22 53.53 -0.85
C GLN A 52 -15.01 52.01 -0.87
N ARG A 53 -16.13 51.34 -1.17
CA ARG A 53 -16.35 49.90 -1.21
C ARG A 53 -15.67 49.26 -2.43
N SER A 54 -15.29 48.00 -2.23
CA SER A 54 -14.82 46.94 -3.12
C SER A 54 -15.66 46.77 -4.42
N PRO A 55 -15.18 46.05 -5.47
CA PRO A 55 -14.85 44.62 -5.37
C PRO A 55 -13.60 44.15 -6.12
N LYS A 56 -12.88 43.20 -5.51
CA LYS A 56 -11.87 42.37 -6.18
C LYS A 56 -12.58 41.39 -7.10
N LYS A 57 -12.13 41.30 -8.34
CA LYS A 57 -12.55 40.30 -9.33
C LYS A 57 -12.25 38.89 -8.81
N ASP A 58 -13.31 38.12 -8.65
CA ASP A 58 -13.26 36.66 -8.62
C ASP A 58 -13.19 36.17 -10.08
N SER A 59 -12.17 35.38 -10.40
CA SER A 59 -12.00 34.77 -11.72
C SER A 59 -11.23 33.47 -11.59
N SER A 60 -11.96 32.42 -11.24
CA SER A 60 -11.99 31.15 -11.98
C SER A 60 -10.64 30.48 -12.30
N HIS A 61 -9.94 29.99 -11.29
CA HIS A 61 -8.98 28.89 -11.47
C HIS A 61 -9.60 27.57 -11.04
N ARG A 62 -10.47 27.05 -11.91
CA ARG A 62 -10.98 25.68 -11.87
C ARG A 62 -9.80 24.74 -12.19
N ARG A 63 -8.97 24.44 -11.17
CA ARG A 63 -7.97 23.38 -11.25
C ARG A 63 -8.71 22.07 -11.45
N LYS A 64 -8.76 21.60 -12.69
CA LYS A 64 -9.04 20.20 -13.02
C LYS A 64 -7.93 19.37 -12.40
N HIS A 65 -8.07 19.02 -11.13
CA HIS A 65 -7.44 17.82 -10.62
C HIS A 65 -8.17 16.67 -11.30
N SER A 66 -7.57 16.14 -12.36
CA SER A 66 -7.90 14.82 -12.88
C SER A 66 -7.62 13.81 -11.77
N SER A 67 -8.60 13.60 -10.89
CA SER A 67 -8.73 12.32 -10.21
C SER A 67 -8.90 11.30 -11.32
N THR A 68 -7.85 10.53 -11.58
CA THR A 68 -7.91 9.37 -12.46
C THR A 68 -8.78 8.31 -11.78
N SER A 69 -10.09 8.53 -11.81
CA SER A 69 -11.08 7.47 -11.70
C SER A 69 -10.97 6.66 -12.98
N THR A 70 -10.09 5.65 -13.00
CA THR A 70 -10.11 4.59 -14.02
C THR A 70 -11.30 3.68 -13.75
N ALA A 71 -12.49 4.21 -14.00
CA ALA A 71 -13.63 3.40 -14.35
C ALA A 71 -13.79 3.50 -15.86
N GLU A 72 -13.84 2.34 -16.51
CA GLU A 72 -14.34 2.15 -17.87
C GLU A 72 -13.39 2.53 -19.03
N THR A 73 -12.20 1.93 -19.06
CA THR A 73 -11.60 1.56 -20.35
C THR A 73 -11.89 0.09 -20.60
N CYS A 74 -12.73 -0.18 -21.61
CA CYS A 74 -12.96 -1.46 -22.28
C CYS A 74 -11.87 -2.50 -21.94
N ALA A 75 -12.20 -3.53 -21.16
CA ALA A 75 -11.26 -4.59 -20.82
C ALA A 75 -11.01 -5.42 -22.09
N GLU A 76 -10.13 -4.96 -22.96
CA GLU A 76 -9.75 -5.64 -24.20
C GLU A 76 -8.81 -6.84 -23.93
N ARG A 77 -8.28 -6.93 -22.70
CA ARG A 77 -7.37 -8.00 -22.27
C ARG A 77 -7.87 -8.67 -21.00
N PRO A 78 -7.58 -9.97 -20.82
CA PRO A 78 -7.85 -10.66 -19.57
C PRO A 78 -7.19 -9.99 -18.36
N GLN A 79 -7.90 -9.94 -17.23
CA GLN A 79 -7.44 -9.29 -16.00
C GLN A 79 -7.50 -10.24 -14.82
N PHE A 80 -6.48 -10.23 -13.96
CA PHE A 80 -6.50 -11.02 -12.73
C PHE A 80 -7.51 -10.42 -11.74
N GLU A 81 -8.23 -11.31 -11.05
CA GLU A 81 -9.13 -10.99 -9.95
C GLU A 81 -8.82 -11.90 -8.76
N LEU A 82 -8.96 -11.35 -7.55
CA LEU A 82 -8.75 -12.06 -6.30
C LEU A 82 -10.02 -11.97 -5.44
N ASP A 83 -10.47 -13.11 -4.92
CA ASP A 83 -11.60 -13.18 -4.00
C ASP A 83 -11.23 -13.91 -2.71
N VAL A 84 -11.56 -13.34 -1.56
CA VAL A 84 -11.35 -14.01 -0.27
C VAL A 84 -12.43 -15.07 -0.08
N ILE A 85 -12.03 -16.34 -0.16
CA ILE A 85 -12.92 -17.51 -0.02
C ILE A 85 -12.86 -18.12 1.39
N GLY A 86 -11.78 -17.88 2.13
CA GLY A 86 -11.63 -18.27 3.53
C GLY A 86 -11.38 -17.03 4.38
N GLN A 87 -12.42 -16.56 5.08
CA GLN A 87 -12.32 -15.38 5.96
C GLN A 87 -11.75 -15.77 7.33
N PRO A 88 -10.88 -14.93 7.93
CA PRO A 88 -10.48 -15.13 9.31
C PRO A 88 -11.69 -14.98 10.26
N PRO A 89 -11.70 -15.63 11.43
CA PRO A 89 -12.73 -15.42 12.43
C PRO A 89 -12.79 -13.95 12.85
N ARG A 90 -14.01 -13.42 13.08
CA ARG A 90 -14.20 -12.01 13.46
C ARG A 90 -13.53 -11.63 14.78
N GLY A 91 -13.36 -12.58 15.69
CA GLY A 91 -12.75 -12.38 17.00
C GLY A 91 -11.81 -13.53 17.33
N VAL A 92 -10.58 -13.20 17.69
CA VAL A 92 -9.50 -14.16 17.95
C VAL A 92 -8.76 -13.72 19.21
N ALA A 93 -8.54 -14.64 20.13
CA ALA A 93 -7.73 -14.34 21.30
C ALA A 93 -6.26 -14.16 20.90
N LEU A 94 -5.59 -13.16 21.47
CA LEU A 94 -4.17 -12.92 21.28
C LEU A 94 -3.38 -14.21 21.56
N GLY A 95 -2.49 -14.58 20.63
CA GLY A 95 -1.72 -15.82 20.71
C GLY A 95 -2.32 -17.00 19.94
N LEU A 96 -3.56 -16.90 19.46
CA LEU A 96 -4.16 -17.89 18.57
C LEU A 96 -3.89 -17.57 17.10
N THR A 97 -3.81 -18.63 16.29
CA THR A 97 -3.63 -18.52 14.86
C THR A 97 -4.93 -18.21 14.14
N VAL A 98 -4.80 -17.59 12.98
CA VAL A 98 -5.85 -17.30 12.01
C VAL A 98 -5.46 -17.90 10.67
N GLU A 99 -6.47 -18.09 9.83
CA GLU A 99 -6.28 -18.63 8.48
C GLU A 99 -6.99 -17.72 7.50
N CYS A 100 -6.44 -17.65 6.29
CA CYS A 100 -7.04 -16.91 5.18
C CYS A 100 -6.83 -17.71 3.89
N SER A 101 -7.81 -17.72 3.00
CA SER A 101 -7.67 -18.33 1.67
C SER A 101 -8.28 -17.44 0.62
N VAL A 102 -7.59 -17.32 -0.51
CA VAL A 102 -7.94 -16.38 -1.59
C VAL A 102 -7.95 -17.12 -2.92
N MET A 103 -9.06 -17.06 -3.64
CA MET A 103 -9.19 -17.58 -4.99
C MET A 103 -8.59 -16.59 -5.97
N ILE A 104 -7.87 -17.11 -6.97
CA ILE A 104 -7.37 -16.35 -8.10
C ILE A 104 -8.11 -16.79 -9.36
N SER A 105 -8.50 -15.80 -10.15
CA SER A 105 -9.20 -16.00 -11.41
C SER A 105 -8.75 -14.99 -12.44
N LEU A 106 -9.03 -15.30 -13.70
CA LEU A 106 -8.87 -14.41 -14.81
C LEU A 106 -10.27 -14.00 -15.32
N ARG A 107 -10.53 -12.70 -15.32
CA ARG A 107 -11.70 -12.12 -15.97
C ARG A 107 -11.40 -11.90 -17.44
N LEU A 108 -12.16 -12.57 -18.29
CA LEU A 108 -12.07 -12.50 -19.73
C LEU A 108 -12.95 -11.35 -20.27
N PRO A 109 -12.55 -10.69 -21.36
CA PRO A 109 -13.37 -9.67 -22.05
C PRO A 109 -14.70 -10.22 -22.55
N THR A 110 -14.68 -11.46 -23.02
CA THR A 110 -15.84 -12.18 -23.53
C THR A 110 -15.82 -13.61 -23.00
N PRO A 111 -16.97 -14.29 -22.91
CA PRO A 111 -16.99 -15.71 -22.58
C PRO A 111 -16.28 -16.50 -23.67
N ASP A 112 -15.05 -16.92 -23.41
CA ASP A 112 -14.30 -17.81 -24.29
C ASP A 112 -14.18 -19.16 -23.60
N ARG A 113 -14.87 -20.16 -24.17
CA ARG A 113 -14.85 -21.55 -23.66
C ARG A 113 -13.67 -22.36 -24.19
N THR A 114 -12.85 -21.78 -25.07
CA THR A 114 -11.67 -22.47 -25.61
C THR A 114 -10.46 -22.33 -24.70
N ILE A 115 -10.42 -21.30 -23.86
CA ILE A 115 -9.35 -21.06 -22.90
C ILE A 115 -9.69 -21.76 -21.59
N THR A 116 -8.78 -22.63 -21.15
CA THR A 116 -8.86 -23.37 -19.89
C THR A 116 -7.81 -22.89 -18.90
N ALA A 117 -7.93 -23.30 -17.64
CA ALA A 117 -6.97 -22.92 -16.61
C ALA A 117 -5.56 -23.46 -16.90
N ASP A 118 -5.49 -24.64 -17.54
CA ASP A 118 -4.24 -25.31 -17.91
C ASP A 118 -3.46 -24.57 -19.01
N ASP A 119 -4.13 -23.74 -19.80
CA ASP A 119 -3.49 -22.88 -20.81
C ASP A 119 -2.75 -21.69 -20.19
N ILE A 120 -2.96 -21.43 -18.89
CA ILE A 120 -2.37 -20.29 -18.18
C ILE A 120 -1.22 -20.75 -17.28
N ASP A 121 -0.01 -20.29 -17.59
CA ASP A 121 1.15 -20.52 -16.74
C ASP A 121 1.04 -19.76 -15.41
N THR A 122 0.71 -20.51 -14.35
CA THR A 122 0.61 -20.01 -12.97
C THR A 122 1.89 -20.19 -12.15
N SER A 123 2.94 -20.83 -12.69
CA SER A 123 4.18 -21.16 -11.96
C SER A 123 4.94 -19.93 -11.45
N ARG A 124 4.69 -18.78 -12.08
CA ARG A 124 5.30 -17.48 -11.76
C ARG A 124 4.41 -16.59 -10.91
N LEU A 125 3.26 -17.10 -10.48
CA LEU A 125 2.32 -16.39 -9.62
C LEU A 125 2.45 -16.91 -8.20
N PHE A 126 2.63 -15.97 -7.27
CA PHE A 126 2.54 -16.25 -5.86
C PHE A 126 1.88 -15.07 -5.15
N ALA A 127 1.27 -15.34 -4.01
CA ALA A 127 0.63 -14.33 -3.19
C ALA A 127 1.34 -14.18 -1.86
N VAL A 128 1.34 -12.96 -1.32
CA VAL A 128 1.91 -12.64 -0.01
C VAL A 128 0.81 -12.12 0.91
N ALA A 129 0.71 -12.70 2.10
CA ALA A 129 -0.14 -12.22 3.17
C ALA A 129 0.59 -11.13 3.98
N SER A 130 -0.07 -10.00 4.17
CA SER A 130 0.37 -8.88 4.99
C SER A 130 -0.78 -8.37 5.86
N LEU A 131 -0.49 -7.51 6.83
CA LEU A 131 -1.49 -7.01 7.77
C LEU A 131 -1.74 -5.52 7.51
N VAL A 132 -3.01 -5.13 7.54
CA VAL A 132 -3.42 -3.72 7.46
C VAL A 132 -4.35 -3.38 8.62
N ALA A 133 -4.32 -2.12 9.05
CA ALA A 133 -5.28 -1.57 10.00
C ALA A 133 -6.13 -0.48 9.35
N ASP A 134 -7.37 -0.35 9.82
CA ASP A 134 -8.22 0.77 9.44
C ASP A 134 -7.83 2.00 10.28
N SER A 135 -7.39 3.06 9.60
CA SER A 135 -7.14 4.36 10.20
C SER A 135 -8.47 5.02 10.61
N ARG A 136 -8.40 6.00 11.51
CA ARG A 136 -9.58 6.79 11.93
C ARG A 136 -10.25 7.51 10.76
N GLY A 137 -9.51 7.77 9.67
CA GLY A 137 -10.03 8.35 8.43
C GLY A 137 -10.61 7.34 7.43
N GLY A 138 -10.69 6.05 7.79
CA GLY A 138 -11.13 4.97 6.89
C GLY A 138 -10.06 4.49 5.89
N GLU A 139 -8.87 5.09 5.90
CA GLU A 139 -7.73 4.63 5.10
C GLU A 139 -7.17 3.31 5.63
N ARG A 140 -6.81 2.39 4.73
CA ARG A 140 -6.15 1.13 5.10
C ARG A 140 -4.64 1.32 5.12
N VAL A 141 -4.06 1.26 6.32
CA VAL A 141 -2.63 1.50 6.55
C VAL A 141 -1.90 0.17 6.70
N PRO A 142 -0.89 -0.12 5.83
CA PRO A 142 -0.01 -1.27 5.99
C PRO A 142 0.73 -1.23 7.32
N LEU A 143 0.85 -2.39 7.96
CA LEU A 143 1.55 -2.52 9.23
C LEU A 143 2.94 -3.13 9.05
N GLU A 144 3.79 -2.89 10.04
CA GLU A 144 5.13 -3.45 10.09
C GLU A 144 5.10 -4.99 10.12
N ALA A 145 6.07 -5.61 9.43
CA ALA A 145 6.16 -7.07 9.30
C ALA A 145 6.28 -7.82 10.65
N GLY A 146 6.65 -7.15 11.75
CA GLY A 146 6.78 -7.77 13.07
C GLY A 146 5.46 -8.05 13.80
N ILE A 147 4.35 -7.48 13.34
CA ILE A 147 3.03 -7.62 13.99
C ILE A 147 2.36 -8.93 13.61
N MET A 148 2.49 -9.36 12.35
CA MET A 148 1.99 -10.62 11.84
C MET A 148 3.14 -11.55 11.51
N THR A 149 3.08 -12.78 12.00
CA THR A 149 3.99 -13.86 11.62
C THR A 149 3.15 -15.07 11.24
N GLY A 150 3.77 -16.16 10.80
CA GLY A 150 3.05 -17.38 10.48
C GLY A 150 3.99 -18.43 9.92
N GLN A 151 3.49 -19.66 9.85
CA GLN A 151 4.22 -20.75 9.20
C GLN A 151 4.41 -20.48 7.71
N LYS A 152 3.40 -19.87 7.08
CA LYS A 152 3.37 -19.60 5.65
C LYS A 152 2.76 -18.22 5.39
N MET A 153 3.61 -17.27 5.04
CA MET A 153 3.23 -15.87 4.73
C MET A 153 3.17 -15.59 3.22
N PHE A 154 3.61 -16.56 2.41
CA PHE A 154 3.52 -16.51 0.95
C PHE A 154 3.11 -17.88 0.43
N ASP A 155 2.42 -17.90 -0.70
CA ASP A 155 1.94 -19.14 -1.30
C ASP A 155 1.92 -19.09 -2.84
N SER A 156 2.15 -20.22 -3.47
CA SER A 156 1.93 -20.47 -4.90
C SER A 156 0.48 -20.83 -5.19
N VAL A 157 0.09 -20.82 -6.45
CA VAL A 157 -1.27 -21.22 -6.86
C VAL A 157 -1.49 -22.71 -6.62
N HIS A 158 -2.61 -23.06 -5.98
CA HIS A 158 -3.10 -24.43 -5.81
C HIS A 158 -4.30 -24.68 -6.72
N SER A 159 -4.35 -25.86 -7.35
CA SER A 159 -5.46 -26.28 -8.19
C SER A 159 -6.76 -26.41 -7.38
N ILE A 160 -7.88 -26.05 -7.99
CA ILE A 160 -9.21 -26.25 -7.43
C ILE A 160 -9.85 -27.49 -8.06
N PRO A 161 -10.74 -28.22 -7.37
CA PRO A 161 -11.51 -29.29 -8.00
C PRO A 161 -12.32 -28.80 -9.20
N ASP A 162 -12.38 -29.60 -10.26
CA ASP A 162 -13.02 -29.26 -11.53
C ASP A 162 -14.51 -28.90 -11.33
N GLU A 163 -15.21 -29.60 -10.43
CA GLU A 163 -16.62 -29.35 -10.17
C GLU A 163 -16.86 -27.94 -9.61
N CYS A 164 -15.91 -27.42 -8.82
CA CYS A 164 -15.97 -26.06 -8.30
C CYS A 164 -15.70 -25.03 -9.41
N ALA A 165 -14.73 -25.30 -10.28
CA ALA A 165 -14.42 -24.44 -11.42
C ALA A 165 -15.60 -24.37 -12.41
N GLU A 166 -16.19 -25.52 -12.77
CA GLU A 166 -17.35 -25.61 -13.66
C GLU A 166 -18.58 -24.89 -13.11
N ARG A 167 -18.84 -25.03 -11.80
CA ARG A 167 -19.92 -24.31 -11.12
C ARG A 167 -19.70 -22.80 -11.18
N LEU A 168 -18.47 -22.31 -10.99
CA LEU A 168 -18.22 -20.88 -11.11
C LEU A 168 -18.36 -20.41 -12.55
N ALA A 169 -17.80 -21.15 -13.52
CA ALA A 169 -17.92 -20.83 -14.95
C ALA A 169 -19.39 -20.79 -15.40
N SER A 170 -20.24 -21.64 -14.85
CA SER A 170 -21.69 -21.64 -15.13
C SER A 170 -22.39 -20.37 -14.61
N ASN A 171 -21.98 -19.86 -13.44
CA ASN A 171 -22.55 -18.66 -12.84
C ASN A 171 -21.91 -17.36 -13.35
N GLN A 172 -20.64 -17.41 -13.74
CA GLN A 172 -19.81 -16.29 -14.17
C GLN A 172 -19.02 -16.70 -15.42
N PRO A 173 -19.65 -16.71 -16.62
CA PRO A 173 -19.06 -17.29 -17.82
C PRO A 173 -17.88 -16.52 -18.39
N CYS A 174 -17.67 -15.27 -17.97
CA CYS A 174 -16.47 -14.49 -18.31
C CYS A 174 -15.33 -14.69 -17.30
N ARG A 175 -15.44 -15.65 -16.39
CA ARG A 175 -14.47 -15.83 -15.30
C ARG A 175 -13.88 -17.23 -15.32
N LEU A 176 -12.58 -17.28 -15.50
CA LEU A 176 -11.78 -18.51 -15.49
C LEU A 176 -11.07 -18.65 -14.14
N VAL A 177 -11.38 -19.68 -13.36
CA VAL A 177 -10.67 -19.94 -12.10
C VAL A 177 -9.30 -20.53 -12.39
N LEU A 178 -8.25 -19.93 -11.82
CA LEU A 178 -6.88 -20.43 -11.96
C LEU A 178 -6.46 -21.28 -10.76
N GLY A 179 -7.07 -21.06 -9.60
CA GLY A 179 -6.77 -21.79 -8.38
C GLY A 179 -6.99 -20.93 -7.14
N TYR A 180 -6.27 -21.26 -6.07
CA TYR A 180 -6.33 -20.52 -4.81
C TYR A 180 -4.98 -20.47 -4.09
N PHE A 181 -4.87 -19.56 -3.12
CA PHE A 181 -3.78 -19.43 -2.17
C PHE A 181 -4.31 -19.73 -0.76
N SER A 182 -3.48 -20.35 0.09
CA SER A 182 -3.83 -20.64 1.48
C SER A 182 -2.73 -20.21 2.45
N PHE A 183 -3.14 -19.46 3.46
CA PHE A 183 -2.27 -18.94 4.52
C PHE A 183 -2.70 -19.51 5.88
N PRO A 184 -2.36 -20.78 6.18
CA PRO A 184 -2.65 -21.37 7.47
C PRO A 184 -1.69 -20.86 8.55
N GLY A 185 -2.13 -20.88 9.81
CA GLY A 185 -1.25 -20.65 10.95
C GLY A 185 -0.68 -19.23 11.03
N LEU A 186 -1.39 -18.22 10.53
CA LEU A 186 -1.01 -16.81 10.69
C LEU A 186 -1.23 -16.38 12.15
N LEU A 187 -0.28 -15.70 12.76
CA LEU A 187 -0.33 -15.26 14.15
C LEU A 187 -0.17 -13.74 14.21
N ILE A 188 -1.18 -13.06 14.77
CA ILE A 188 -1.13 -11.62 15.01
C ILE A 188 -0.74 -11.40 16.48
N ARG A 189 0.39 -10.75 16.70
CA ARG A 189 1.08 -10.64 18.00
C ARG A 189 0.66 -9.45 18.84
N GLN A 190 -0.23 -8.61 18.31
CA GLN A 190 -0.73 -7.42 19.00
C GLN A 190 -2.26 -7.41 18.97
N SER A 191 -2.85 -6.89 20.04
CA SER A 191 -4.29 -6.68 20.11
C SER A 191 -4.70 -5.48 19.28
N GLY A 192 -5.79 -5.60 18.53
CA GLY A 192 -6.28 -4.56 17.63
C GLY A 192 -7.31 -5.11 16.66
N THR A 193 -7.76 -4.29 15.73
CA THR A 193 -8.63 -4.71 14.63
C THR A 193 -7.84 -4.58 13.34
N TYR A 194 -7.76 -5.68 12.58
CA TYR A 194 -6.92 -5.77 11.40
C TYR A 194 -7.66 -6.42 10.24
N ARG A 195 -7.10 -6.30 9.04
CA ARG A 195 -7.46 -7.13 7.88
C ARG A 195 -6.20 -7.78 7.34
N ILE A 196 -6.35 -8.98 6.81
CA ILE A 196 -5.28 -9.70 6.13
C ILE A 196 -5.33 -9.27 4.66
N ARG A 197 -4.27 -8.60 4.20
CA ARG A 197 -4.09 -8.21 2.81
C ARG A 197 -3.33 -9.29 2.07
N THR A 198 -3.94 -9.85 1.04
CA THR A 198 -3.29 -10.79 0.12
C THR A 198 -2.92 -10.04 -1.15
N THR A 199 -1.64 -9.97 -1.47
CA THR A 199 -1.10 -9.30 -2.66
C THR A 199 -0.60 -10.34 -3.65
N LEU A 200 -1.13 -10.33 -4.87
CA LEU A 200 -0.64 -11.16 -5.97
C LEU A 200 0.63 -10.56 -6.56
N ILE A 201 1.66 -11.39 -6.67
CA ILE A 201 2.96 -11.05 -7.26
C ILE A 201 3.22 -11.97 -8.45
N LYS A 202 3.74 -11.40 -9.53
CA LYS A 202 4.24 -12.14 -10.69
C LYS A 202 5.73 -11.94 -10.86
N THR A 203 6.48 -13.02 -10.99
CA THR A 203 7.92 -12.96 -11.28
C THR A 203 8.17 -12.70 -12.77
N SER A 204 9.21 -11.93 -13.08
CA SER A 204 9.70 -11.75 -14.45
C SER A 204 10.36 -13.02 -14.98
N GLU A 205 10.37 -13.21 -16.31
CA GLU A 205 11.14 -14.26 -17.00
C GLU A 205 12.62 -13.90 -17.11
N ASP A 206 12.94 -12.60 -17.05
CA ASP A 206 14.29 -12.13 -17.32
C ASP A 206 15.26 -12.52 -16.21
N SER A 207 16.48 -12.90 -16.62
CA SER A 207 17.59 -13.36 -15.77
C SER A 207 18.09 -12.33 -14.74
N GLN A 208 17.55 -11.11 -14.74
CA GLN A 208 17.80 -10.07 -13.75
C GLN A 208 16.80 -10.06 -12.57
N GLY A 209 15.85 -10.99 -12.54
CA GLY A 209 15.13 -11.46 -11.34
C GLY A 209 14.42 -10.38 -10.51
N GLY A 210 13.11 -10.24 -10.71
CA GLY A 210 12.25 -9.39 -9.87
C GLY A 210 10.80 -9.84 -9.91
N GLY A 211 10.02 -9.43 -8.90
CA GLY A 211 8.57 -9.63 -8.84
C GLY A 211 7.82 -8.30 -8.87
N SER A 212 6.70 -8.24 -9.60
CA SER A 212 5.80 -7.09 -9.62
C SER A 212 4.48 -7.42 -8.94
N SER A 213 3.99 -6.48 -8.12
CA SER A 213 2.65 -6.58 -7.52
C SER A 213 1.59 -6.28 -8.58
N ILE A 214 0.65 -7.19 -8.77
CA ILE A 214 -0.44 -7.04 -9.75
C ILE A 214 -1.65 -6.39 -9.09
N LEU A 215 -2.18 -7.01 -8.04
CA LEU A 215 -3.32 -6.50 -7.27
C LEU A 215 -3.31 -7.04 -5.85
N ALA A 216 -4.14 -6.45 -4.99
CA ALA A 216 -4.31 -6.89 -3.61
C ALA A 216 -5.80 -6.92 -3.22
N VAL A 217 -6.14 -7.87 -2.35
CA VAL A 217 -7.47 -7.99 -1.74
C VAL A 217 -7.32 -8.06 -0.23
N ASP A 218 -8.25 -7.44 0.49
CA ASP A 218 -8.26 -7.42 1.96
C ASP A 218 -9.40 -8.30 2.48
N SER A 219 -9.13 -9.06 3.54
CA SER A 219 -10.15 -9.82 4.26
C SER A 219 -11.16 -8.93 4.99
N GLU A 220 -12.20 -9.54 5.54
CA GLU A 220 -13.03 -8.91 6.58
C GLU A 220 -12.20 -8.61 7.84
N PRO A 221 -12.64 -7.66 8.69
CA PRO A 221 -11.92 -7.33 9.92
C PRO A 221 -11.87 -8.50 10.88
N VAL A 222 -10.68 -8.76 11.39
CA VAL A 222 -10.41 -9.65 12.51
C VAL A 222 -10.01 -8.83 13.73
N LYS A 223 -10.72 -9.04 14.84
CA LYS A 223 -10.43 -8.42 16.13
C LYS A 223 -9.56 -9.35 16.98
N ILE A 224 -8.38 -8.87 17.37
CA ILE A 224 -7.46 -9.57 18.25
C ILE A 224 -7.61 -9.06 19.67
N GLU A 225 -8.06 -9.92 20.58
CA GLU A 225 -8.40 -9.55 21.95
C GLU A 225 -7.42 -10.15 22.96
N ARG A 226 -6.94 -9.35 23.91
CA ARG A 226 -6.23 -9.90 25.07
C ARG A 226 -7.24 -10.62 25.94
N ARG A 227 -6.98 -11.89 26.29
CA ARG A 227 -7.77 -12.53 27.33
C ARG A 227 -7.56 -11.76 28.63
N SER A 228 -8.65 -11.28 29.21
CA SER A 228 -8.67 -10.77 30.57
C SER A 228 -8.41 -11.94 31.51
N ILE A 229 -7.22 -12.00 32.10
CA ILE A 229 -6.97 -12.88 33.24
C ILE A 229 -7.46 -12.12 34.47
N ALA A 230 -8.75 -12.17 34.74
CA ALA A 230 -9.28 -11.67 36.01
C ALA A 230 -8.72 -12.58 37.13
N THR A 231 -7.75 -12.09 37.89
CA THR A 231 -7.36 -12.73 39.15
C THR A 231 -8.55 -12.65 40.10
N PRO A 232 -9.07 -13.77 40.63
CA PRO A 232 -10.17 -13.71 41.58
C PRO A 232 -9.67 -13.00 42.84
N ARG A 233 -10.19 -11.80 43.09
CA ARG A 233 -10.01 -11.07 44.35
C ARG A 233 -10.65 -11.92 45.45
N ARG A 234 -9.84 -12.73 46.13
CA ARG A 234 -10.23 -13.48 47.33
C ARG A 234 -10.63 -12.46 48.40
N GLN A 235 -11.93 -12.18 48.50
CA GLN A 235 -12.49 -11.45 49.64
C GLN A 235 -12.35 -12.36 50.87
N GLN A 236 -11.29 -12.15 51.65
CA GLN A 236 -11.31 -12.53 53.05
C GLN A 236 -12.23 -11.53 53.76
N ARG A 237 -13.46 -11.97 54.02
CA ARG A 237 -14.33 -11.33 55.02
C ARG A 237 -13.79 -11.70 56.40
N ALA A 238 -13.68 -10.67 57.23
CA ALA A 238 -13.25 -10.69 58.63
C ALA A 238 -14.16 -11.53 59.51
#